data_AF-A0A958LJW1-F1
#
_entry.id   AF-A0A958LJW1-F1
#
_cell.length_a   1.000
_cell.length_b   1.000
_cell.length_c   1.000
_cell.angle_alpha   90.00
_cell.angle_beta   90.00
_cell.angle_gamma   90.00
#
_symmetry.space_group_name_H-M   'P 1'
#
loop_
_entity.id
_entity.type
_entity.pdbx_description
1 polymer ?
#
loop_
_entity_poly.entity_id
_entity_poly.type
_entity_poly.pdbx_seq_one_letter_code
_entity_poly.pdbx_strand_id
1 'polypeptide(L)' 'MSGERIVLTGVQATGQPHIGNYLGAIRPALEMAKVSSTQSFFFIADYHALTGVHEAQRLNEMIYEVA' A
#
# COMPACT_ATOMS: atom_id res chain seq x y z
N MET A 1 -10.37 3.30 28.60
CA MET A 1 -10.87 3.13 27.23
C MET A 1 -9.66 2.92 26.34
N SER A 2 -9.36 1.69 25.92
CA SER A 2 -8.36 1.50 24.88
C SER A 2 -9.04 1.88 23.57
N GLY A 3 -8.75 3.07 23.05
CA GLY A 3 -9.25 3.48 21.73
C GLY A 3 -8.81 2.47 20.68
N GLU A 4 -9.63 2.33 19.64
CA GLU A 4 -9.31 1.51 18.47
C GLU A 4 -7.99 1.99 17.85
N ARG A 5 -7.07 1.06 17.55
CA ARG A 5 -5.77 1.41 16.97
C ARG A 5 -5.95 1.68 15.49
N ILE A 6 -5.65 2.88 15.04
CA ILE A 6 -5.68 3.21 13.60
C ILE A 6 -4.32 2.87 12.98
N VAL A 7 -4.34 2.12 11.88
CA VAL A 7 -3.16 1.78 11.08
C VAL A 7 -3.39 2.26 9.65
N LEU A 8 -2.43 3.02 9.10
CA LEU A 8 -2.48 3.54 7.74
C LEU A 8 -1.28 2.98 6.96
N THR A 9 -1.55 2.20 5.92
CA THR A 9 -0.52 1.59 5.06
C THR A 9 -0.59 2.21 3.66
N GLY A 10 0.49 2.85 3.23
CA GLY A 10 0.66 3.34 1.87
C GLY A 10 1.56 2.41 1.06
N VAL A 11 1.13 2.00 -0.13
CA VAL A 11 1.95 1.20 -1.07
C VAL A 11 2.26 2.05 -2.29
N GLN A 12 3.54 2.31 -2.56
CA GLN A 12 3.95 3.07 -3.74
C GLN A 12 3.69 2.28 -5.03
N ALA A 13 3.13 2.94 -6.04
CA ALA A 13 2.94 2.36 -7.37
C ALA A 13 4.30 2.25 -8.09
N THR A 14 5.01 1.15 -7.86
CA THR A 14 6.29 0.83 -8.54
C THR A 14 6.14 -0.22 -9.64
N GLY A 15 4.89 -0.55 -10.01
CA GLY A 15 4.55 -1.69 -10.86
C GLY A 15 4.34 -2.98 -10.05
N GLN A 16 4.45 -4.13 -10.70
CA GLN A 16 4.20 -5.44 -10.08
C GLN A 16 4.94 -5.63 -8.74
N PRO A 17 4.22 -5.91 -7.64
CA PRO A 17 4.83 -6.22 -6.35
C PRO A 17 5.74 -7.45 -6.45
N HIS A 18 6.94 -7.35 -5.90
CA HIS A 18 7.86 -8.48 -5.79
C HIS A 18 7.77 -9.14 -4.41
N ILE A 19 8.41 -10.31 -4.25
CA ILE A 19 8.35 -11.11 -3.02
C ILE A 19 8.75 -10.33 -1.76
N GLY A 20 9.74 -9.43 -1.88
CA GLY A 20 10.13 -8.51 -0.81
C GLY A 20 9.00 -7.59 -0.32
N ASN A 21 8.21 -6.99 -1.23
CA ASN A 21 7.07 -6.16 -0.84
C ASN A 21 6.00 -7.02 -0.14
N TYR A 22 5.77 -8.22 -0.67
CA TYR A 22 4.78 -9.14 -0.10
C TYR A 22 5.14 -9.56 1.33
N LEU A 23 6.35 -10.06 1.54
CA LEU A 23 6.77 -10.56 2.85
C LEU A 23 7.03 -9.44 3.86
N GLY A 24 7.57 -8.31 3.40
CA GLY A 24 8.02 -7.21 4.26
C GLY A 24 6.93 -6.21 4.63
N ALA A 25 5.94 -5.98 3.76
CA ALA A 25 4.92 -4.96 3.97
C ALA A 25 3.49 -5.49 3.81
N ILE A 26 3.14 -6.11 2.67
CA ILE A 26 1.75 -6.45 2.34
C ILE A 26 1.19 -7.50 3.31
N ARG A 27 1.85 -8.65 3.46
CA ARG A 27 1.39 -9.73 4.34
C ARG A 27 1.29 -9.26 5.80
N PRO A 28 2.32 -8.61 6.41
CA PRO A 28 2.19 -8.07 7.76
C PRO A 28 1.03 -7.08 7.93
N ALA A 29 0.83 -6.18 6.96
CA ALA A 29 -0.25 -5.18 7.03
C ALA A 29 -1.64 -5.83 6.97
N LEU A 30 -1.82 -6.86 6.13
CA LEU A 30 -3.06 -7.65 6.07
C LEU A 30 -3.30 -8.43 7.36
N GLU A 31 -2.27 -9.02 7.98
CA GLU A 31 -2.42 -9.70 9.26
C GLU A 31 -2.80 -8.74 10.39
N MET A 32 -2.22 -7.52 10.41
CA MET A 32 -2.63 -6.48 11.37
C MET A 32 -4.08 -6.04 11.17
N ALA A 33 -4.56 -5.97 9.92
CA ALA A 33 -5.95 -5.61 9.62
C ALA A 33 -6.98 -6.66 10.08
N LYS A 34 -6.55 -7.91 10.35
CA LYS A 34 -7.43 -8.94 10.91
C LYS A 34 -7.62 -8.82 12.43
N VAL A 35 -6.83 -7.99 13.11
CA VAL A 35 -6.93 -7.79 14.55
C VAL A 35 -8.14 -6.92 14.86
N SER A 36 -9.10 -7.46 15.61
CA SER A 36 -10.40 -6.81 15.90
C SER A 36 -10.31 -5.48 16.65
N SER A 37 -9.17 -5.16 17.26
CA SER A 37 -8.91 -3.87 17.92
C SER A 37 -8.20 -2.85 17.03
N THR A 38 -8.07 -3.14 15.73
CA THR A 38 -7.36 -2.32 14.75
C THR A 38 -8.29 -1.89 13.62
N GLN A 39 -8.33 -0.59 13.35
CA GLN A 39 -8.92 -0.02 12.15
C GLN A 39 -7.80 0.23 11.12
N SER A 40 -7.76 -0.57 10.06
CA SER A 40 -6.71 -0.47 9.04
C SER A 40 -7.21 0.22 7.77
N PHE A 41 -6.43 1.18 7.30
CA PHE A 41 -6.60 1.88 6.03
C PHE A 41 -5.44 1.56 5.09
N PHE A 42 -5.76 1.33 3.82
CA PHE A 42 -4.79 1.05 2.77
C PHE A 42 -4.99 2.04 1.63
N PHE A 43 -3.90 2.55 1.08
CA PHE A 43 -3.95 3.42 -0.09
C PHE A 43 -2.72 3.19 -0.99
N ILE A 44 -2.90 3.50 -2.27
CA ILE A 44 -1.80 3.53 -3.23
C ILE A 44 -1.19 4.93 -3.18
N ALA A 45 0.10 5.02 -2.91
CA ALA A 45 0.85 6.27 -2.85
C ALA A 45 1.29 6.72 -4.26
N ASP A 46 0.32 6.90 -5.15
CA ASP A 46 0.50 7.30 -6.55
C ASP A 46 1.19 8.66 -6.71
N TYR A 47 0.90 9.63 -5.84
CA TYR A 47 1.53 10.95 -5.87
C TYR A 47 3.03 10.89 -5.57
N HIS A 48 3.49 9.90 -4.80
CA HIS A 48 4.92 9.73 -4.53
C HIS A 48 5.67 9.22 -5.78
N ALA A 49 4.99 8.46 -6.64
CA ALA A 49 5.58 7.95 -7.88
C ALA A 49 5.80 9.06 -8.94
N LEU A 50 5.06 10.18 -8.85
CA LEU A 50 5.25 11.34 -9.74
C LEU A 50 6.65 11.98 -9.64
N THR A 51 7.39 11.70 -8.56
CA THR A 51 8.77 12.19 -8.39
C THR A 51 9.77 11.48 -9.30
N GLY A 52 9.43 10.29 -9.83
CA GLY A 52 10.31 9.48 -10.68
C GLY A 52 9.71 9.02 -12.00
N VAL A 53 8.38 8.97 -12.12
CA VAL A 53 7.68 8.55 -13.34
C VAL A 53 6.91 9.71 -13.93
N HIS A 54 7.27 10.08 -15.16
CA HIS A 54 6.70 11.22 -15.88
C HIS A 54 5.74 10.82 -17.01
N GLU A 55 5.57 9.53 -17.26
CA GLU A 55 4.65 9.01 -18.27
C GLU A 55 3.31 8.64 -17.62
N ALA A 56 2.26 9.41 -17.95
CA ALA A 56 0.95 9.26 -17.34
C ALA A 56 0.30 7.89 -17.58
N GLN A 57 0.48 7.33 -18.78
CA GLN A 57 -0.04 5.99 -19.08
C GLN A 57 0.66 4.93 -18.21
N ARG A 58 1.99 4.98 -18.14
CA ARG A 58 2.77 4.03 -17.33
C ARG A 58 2.44 4.14 -15.85
N LEU A 59 2.24 5.35 -15.32
CA LEU A 59 1.82 5.54 -13.92
C LEU A 59 0.45 4.90 -13.65
N ASN A 60 -0.52 5.08 -14.56
CA ASN A 60 -1.83 4.43 -14.44
C ASN A 60 -1.71 2.90 -14.42
N GLU A 61 -0.92 2.32 -15.33
CA GLU A 61 -0.68 0.87 -15.36
C GLU A 61 -0.09 0.37 -14.03
N MET A 62 0.94 1.05 -13.51
CA MET A 62 1.57 0.68 -12.25
C MET A 62 0.63 0.79 -11.04
N ILE A 63 -0.31 1.72 -11.05
CA ILE A 63 -1.34 1.82 -10.00
C ILE A 63 -2.20 0.56 -10.00
N TYR A 64 -2.68 0.13 -11.17
CA TYR A 64 -3.51 -1.09 -11.29
C TYR A 64 -2.73 -2.38 -11.07
N GLU A 65 -1.41 -2.41 -11.30
CA GLU A 65 -0.57 -3.56 -10.99
C GLU A 65 -0.45 -3.82 -9.47
N VAL A 66 -0.72 -2.81 -8.63
CA VAL A 66 -0.61 -2.88 -7.15
C VAL A 66 -1.98 -2.98 -6.46
N ALA A 67 -3.04 -2.43 -7.06
CA ALA A 67 -4.40 -2.36 -6.51
C ALA A 67 -5.08 -3.73 -6.35
#